data_AF-A0A2E1YS97-F1
#
_entry.id   AF-A0A2E1YS97-F1
#
_cell.length_a   1.000
_cell.length_b   1.000
_cell.length_c   1.000
_cell.angle_alpha   90.00
_cell.angle_beta   90.00
_cell.angle_gamma   90.00
#
_symmetry.space_group_name_H-M   'P 1'
#
loop_
_entity.id
_entity.type
_entity.pdbx_description
1 polymer ?
#
loop_
_entity_poly.entity_id
_entity_poly.type
_entity_poly.pdbx_seq_one_letter_code
_entity_poly.pdbx_strand_id
1 'polypeptide(L)'
;MLTKKINKKQVVEYLLKNPDFFCETPKILSELNFPVGIGTKSKNVVSFKDWVISNLKSQKEEIIENARHNYFTQQKIHEAVIEIIKKKEREEFLMFLNKKLPKLFDLSVVNLITSNQQNCKEFKLIHMNIKNINKMYNSKNFLLMDAYDDKLGINSDEKIYSNAIFSLDENCLSEKMLLFFGSKDNRFITNRAYDLIFFLSKIIEQKLKDI
;
A
#
# COMPACT_ATOMS: atom_id res chain seq x y z
N MET A 1 -26.60 68.15 13.51
CA MET A 1 -25.52 67.29 14.05
C MET A 1 -24.72 66.74 12.87
N LEU A 2 -23.47 67.18 12.72
CA LEU A 2 -22.60 66.83 11.60
C LEU A 2 -22.16 65.36 11.74
N THR A 3 -22.70 64.48 10.90
CA THR A 3 -22.24 63.08 10.78
C THR A 3 -20.79 63.09 10.31
N LYS A 4 -19.84 62.86 11.23
CA LYS A 4 -18.43 62.66 10.90
C LYS A 4 -18.33 61.50 9.91
N LYS A 5 -17.91 61.78 8.67
CA LYS A 5 -17.55 60.77 7.68
C LYS A 5 -16.38 59.96 8.23
N ILE A 6 -16.64 58.79 8.80
CA ILE A 6 -15.59 57.85 9.20
C ILE A 6 -14.86 57.42 7.92
N ASN A 7 -13.55 57.58 7.91
CA ASN A 7 -12.74 57.20 6.76
C ASN A 7 -12.42 55.70 6.82
N LYS A 8 -12.29 55.03 5.67
CA LYS A 8 -11.98 53.59 5.58
C LYS A 8 -10.73 53.21 6.39
N LYS A 9 -9.70 54.06 6.40
CA LYS A 9 -8.48 53.84 7.18
C LYS A 9 -8.73 53.78 8.69
N GLN A 10 -9.66 54.58 9.20
CA GLN A 10 -10.01 54.59 10.63
C GLN A 10 -10.77 53.32 11.03
N VAL A 11 -11.63 52.81 10.14
CA VAL A 11 -12.32 51.52 10.36
C VAL A 11 -11.31 50.37 10.40
N VAL A 12 -10.34 50.38 9.49
CA VAL A 12 -9.28 49.35 9.45
C VAL A 12 -8.42 49.38 10.72
N GLU A 13 -7.95 50.56 11.14
CA GLU A 13 -7.19 50.68 12.39
C GLU A 13 -7.99 50.26 13.62
N TYR A 14 -9.29 50.56 13.65
CA TYR A 14 -10.17 50.16 14.74
C TYR A 14 -10.34 48.63 14.82
N LEU A 15 -10.59 47.96 13.69
CA LEU A 15 -10.73 46.50 13.63
C LEU A 15 -9.40 45.78 13.96
N LEU A 16 -8.26 46.33 13.55
CA LEU A 16 -6.94 45.77 13.89
C LEU A 16 -6.62 45.88 15.39
N LYS A 17 -7.06 46.95 16.04
CA LYS A 17 -6.87 47.14 17.50
C LYS A 17 -7.85 46.31 18.34
N ASN A 18 -8.94 45.82 17.74
CA ASN A 18 -9.98 45.07 18.43
C ASN A 18 -10.27 43.76 17.65
N PRO A 19 -9.36 42.77 17.70
CA PRO A 19 -9.50 41.54 16.94
C PRO A 19 -10.76 40.73 17.31
N ASP A 20 -11.21 40.84 18.55
CA ASP A 20 -12.37 40.10 19.08
C ASP A 20 -13.72 40.81 18.84
N PHE A 21 -13.73 41.96 18.16
CA PHE A 21 -14.94 42.77 17.94
C PHE A 21 -16.11 41.97 17.35
N PHE A 22 -15.84 41.09 16.39
CA PHE A 22 -16.85 40.23 15.77
C PHE A 22 -17.27 39.03 16.63
N CYS A 23 -16.45 38.64 17.61
CA CYS A 23 -16.79 37.63 18.61
C CYS A 23 -17.74 38.19 19.67
N GLU A 24 -17.54 39.45 20.06
CA GLU A 24 -18.40 40.14 21.04
C GLU A 24 -19.73 40.62 20.44
N THR A 25 -19.75 40.93 19.13
CA THR A 25 -20.95 41.41 18.43
C THR A 25 -21.33 40.53 17.23
N PRO A 26 -21.68 39.25 17.45
CA PRO A 26 -21.93 38.28 16.38
C PRO A 26 -23.14 38.64 15.49
N LYS A 27 -24.08 39.46 15.98
CA LYS A 27 -25.25 39.92 15.22
C LYS A 27 -24.89 40.79 14.00
N ILE A 28 -23.76 41.49 14.04
CA ILE A 28 -23.29 42.29 12.90
C ILE A 28 -22.90 41.38 11.72
N LEU A 29 -22.45 40.15 11.99
CA LEU A 29 -22.09 39.19 10.93
C LEU A 29 -23.29 38.79 10.07
N SER A 30 -24.51 38.76 10.61
CA SER A 30 -25.72 38.48 9.81
C SER A 30 -26.17 39.64 8.94
N GLU A 31 -25.73 40.87 9.24
CA GLU A 31 -26.07 42.07 8.47
C GLU A 31 -24.98 42.44 7.45
N LEU A 32 -23.80 41.81 7.56
CA LEU A 32 -22.70 42.00 6.62
C LEU A 32 -22.99 41.27 5.30
N ASN A 33 -22.95 42.03 4.21
CA ASN A 33 -22.93 41.46 2.87
C ASN A 33 -21.54 40.86 2.61
N PHE A 34 -21.38 39.57 2.92
CA PHE A 34 -20.24 38.82 2.43
C PHE A 34 -20.36 38.66 0.91
N PRO A 35 -19.24 38.72 0.17
CA PRO A 35 -19.27 38.31 -1.22
C PRO A 35 -19.69 36.84 -1.27
N VAL A 36 -20.95 36.59 -1.64
CA VAL A 36 -21.40 35.26 -2.07
C VAL A 36 -20.51 34.92 -3.25
N GLY A 37 -19.84 33.77 -3.22
CA GLY A 37 -18.80 33.35 -4.17
C GLY A 37 -19.29 33.21 -5.61
N ILE A 38 -19.72 34.30 -6.22
CA ILE A 38 -20.11 34.45 -7.61
C ILE A 38 -19.26 35.59 -8.14
N GLY A 39 -18.09 35.23 -8.67
CA GLY A 39 -17.30 36.15 -9.49
C GLY A 39 -16.39 37.09 -8.70
N THR A 40 -15.27 36.57 -8.21
CA THR A 40 -13.93 37.07 -8.53
C THR A 40 -12.94 36.24 -7.72
N LYS A 41 -12.10 35.48 -8.43
CA LYS A 41 -10.99 34.74 -7.83
C LYS A 41 -9.97 35.73 -7.27
N SER A 42 -10.17 36.25 -6.06
CA SER A 42 -9.03 36.56 -5.19
C SER A 42 -8.42 35.20 -4.83
N LYS A 43 -7.37 34.81 -5.56
CA LYS A 43 -6.77 33.45 -5.59
C LYS A 43 -6.47 32.81 -4.23
N ASN A 44 -6.52 33.57 -3.12
CA ASN A 44 -6.04 33.14 -1.81
C ASN A 44 -7.06 33.24 -0.65
N VAL A 45 -8.34 33.55 -0.89
CA VAL A 45 -9.33 33.64 0.22
C VAL A 45 -10.50 32.72 -0.06
N VAL A 46 -10.53 31.59 0.64
CA VAL A 46 -11.66 30.65 0.69
C VAL A 46 -12.33 30.81 2.06
N SER A 47 -13.66 30.81 2.10
CA SER A 47 -14.40 30.76 3.36
C SER A 47 -13.95 29.55 4.18
N PHE A 48 -13.65 29.74 5.47
CA PHE A 48 -13.21 28.65 6.33
C PHE A 48 -14.18 27.45 6.30
N LYS A 49 -15.49 27.71 6.22
CA LYS A 49 -16.51 26.66 6.09
C LYS A 49 -16.38 25.86 4.80
N ASP A 50 -16.18 26.54 3.67
CA ASP A 50 -16.03 25.88 2.37
C ASP A 50 -14.71 25.10 2.30
N TRP A 51 -13.64 25.65 2.88
CA TRP A 51 -12.37 24.96 3.03
C TRP A 51 -12.51 23.68 3.86
N VAL A 52 -13.13 23.75 5.05
CA VAL A 52 -13.39 22.58 5.91
C VAL A 52 -14.24 21.53 5.18
N ILE A 53 -15.32 21.93 4.52
CA ILE A 53 -16.18 21.00 3.75
C ILE A 53 -15.40 20.34 2.61
N SER A 54 -14.59 21.10 1.88
CA SER A 54 -13.77 20.57 0.79
C SER A 54 -12.74 19.56 1.29
N ASN A 55 -12.10 19.85 2.44
CA ASN A 55 -11.11 18.97 3.04
C ASN A 55 -11.75 17.67 3.55
N LEU A 56 -12.92 17.76 4.19
CA LEU A 56 -13.68 16.58 4.64
C LEU A 56 -14.15 15.72 3.46
N LYS A 57 -14.57 16.32 2.35
CA LYS A 57 -14.90 15.58 1.12
C LYS A 57 -13.69 14.85 0.55
N SER A 58 -12.55 15.52 0.45
CA SER A 58 -11.30 14.91 -0.03
C SER A 58 -10.87 13.74 0.86
N GLN A 59 -10.94 13.90 2.20
CA GLN A 59 -10.63 12.82 3.13
C GLN A 59 -11.58 11.63 2.97
N LYS A 60 -12.88 11.88 2.79
CA LYS A 60 -13.86 10.82 2.54
C LYS A 60 -13.56 10.07 1.24
N GLU A 61 -13.24 10.79 0.17
CA GLU A 61 -12.88 10.18 -1.12
C GLU A 61 -11.64 9.29 -1.00
N GLU A 62 -10.60 9.77 -0.30
CA GLU A 62 -9.38 9.00 -0.05
C GLU A 62 -9.67 7.71 0.75
N ILE A 63 -10.52 7.78 1.78
CA ILE A 63 -10.92 6.60 2.56
C ILE A 63 -11.67 5.59 1.67
N ILE A 64 -12.59 6.06 0.82
CA ILE A 64 -13.36 5.19 -0.07
C ILE A 64 -12.43 4.50 -1.09
N GLU A 65 -11.50 5.24 -1.69
CA GLU A 65 -10.55 4.68 -2.64
C GLU A 65 -9.63 3.65 -1.96
N ASN A 66 -9.10 3.94 -0.77
CA ASN A 66 -8.32 2.97 0.01
C ASN A 66 -9.14 1.70 0.34
N ALA A 67 -10.40 1.86 0.74
CA ALA A 67 -11.29 0.74 1.02
C ALA A 67 -11.57 -0.12 -0.23
N ARG A 68 -11.78 0.52 -1.39
CA ARG A 68 -11.93 -0.17 -2.68
C ARG A 68 -10.68 -0.96 -3.03
N HIS A 69 -9.50 -0.33 -2.97
CA HIS A 69 -8.24 -1.01 -3.25
C HIS A 69 -7.99 -2.21 -2.33
N ASN A 70 -8.30 -2.07 -1.03
CA ASN A 70 -8.20 -3.18 -0.08
C ASN A 70 -9.17 -4.31 -0.41
N TYR A 71 -10.44 -3.99 -0.72
CA TYR A 71 -11.45 -4.98 -1.10
C TYR A 71 -11.04 -5.77 -2.35
N PHE A 72 -10.56 -5.10 -3.40
CA PHE A 72 -10.08 -5.78 -4.61
C PHE A 72 -8.86 -6.67 -4.31
N THR A 73 -7.95 -6.21 -3.47
CA THR A 73 -6.78 -7.01 -3.07
C THR A 73 -7.22 -8.27 -2.31
N GLN A 74 -8.21 -8.14 -1.42
CA GLN A 74 -8.76 -9.26 -0.68
C GLN A 74 -9.48 -10.27 -1.60
N GLN A 75 -10.26 -9.81 -2.59
CA GLN A 75 -10.90 -10.69 -3.57
C GLN A 75 -9.88 -11.50 -4.37
N LYS A 76 -8.82 -10.85 -4.87
CA LYS A 76 -7.71 -11.51 -5.58
C LYS A 76 -7.06 -12.62 -4.73
N ILE A 77 -6.96 -12.40 -3.41
CA ILE A 77 -6.43 -13.41 -2.48
C ILE A 77 -7.37 -14.57 -2.31
N HIS A 78 -8.67 -14.32 -2.12
CA HIS A 78 -9.64 -15.40 -2.02
C HIS A 78 -9.66 -16.26 -3.29
N GLU A 79 -9.61 -15.64 -4.47
CA GLU A 79 -9.49 -16.36 -5.74
C GLU A 79 -8.20 -17.19 -5.82
N ALA A 80 -7.06 -16.59 -5.45
CA ALA A 80 -5.77 -17.28 -5.43
C ALA A 80 -5.80 -18.49 -4.48
N VAL A 81 -6.36 -18.35 -3.27
CA VAL A 81 -6.48 -19.42 -2.28
C VAL A 81 -7.36 -20.56 -2.80
N ILE A 82 -8.50 -20.23 -3.40
CA ILE A 82 -9.40 -21.24 -4.00
C ILE A 82 -8.67 -22.02 -5.10
N GLU A 83 -7.94 -21.33 -5.98
CA GLU A 83 -7.18 -21.98 -7.04
C GLU A 83 -6.05 -22.86 -6.47
N ILE A 84 -5.34 -22.41 -5.44
CA ILE A 84 -4.31 -23.18 -4.73
C ILE A 84 -4.88 -24.48 -4.17
N ILE A 85 -6.04 -24.42 -3.50
CA ILE A 85 -6.67 -25.59 -2.89
C ILE A 85 -7.06 -26.63 -3.94
N LYS A 86 -7.55 -26.20 -5.11
CA LYS A 86 -7.98 -27.09 -6.20
C LYS A 86 -6.83 -27.90 -6.82
N LYS A 87 -5.58 -27.41 -6.75
CA LYS A 87 -4.42 -28.13 -7.32
C LYS A 87 -4.07 -29.33 -6.45
N LYS A 88 -4.03 -30.52 -7.06
CA LYS A 88 -3.72 -31.77 -6.36
C LYS A 88 -2.27 -32.21 -6.55
N GLU A 89 -1.70 -31.90 -7.71
CA GLU A 89 -0.35 -32.31 -8.07
C GLU A 89 0.68 -31.20 -7.81
N ARG A 90 1.90 -31.59 -7.38
CA ARG A 90 2.99 -30.65 -7.06
C ARG A 90 3.38 -29.80 -8.26
N GLU A 91 3.54 -30.43 -9.43
CA GLU A 91 3.91 -29.74 -10.66
C GLU A 91 2.88 -28.68 -11.06
N GLU A 92 1.60 -29.03 -11.00
CA GLU A 92 0.51 -28.12 -11.35
C GLU A 92 0.46 -26.91 -10.39
N PHE A 93 0.69 -27.15 -9.10
CA PHE A 93 0.77 -26.11 -8.09
C PHE A 93 1.97 -25.18 -8.30
N LEU A 94 3.18 -25.71 -8.51
CA LEU A 94 4.38 -24.91 -8.73
C LEU A 94 4.32 -24.12 -10.05
N MET A 95 3.74 -24.70 -11.10
CA MET A 95 3.45 -23.98 -12.34
C MET A 95 2.45 -22.86 -12.14
N PHE A 96 1.41 -23.07 -11.33
CA PHE A 96 0.46 -22.02 -10.96
C PHE A 96 1.16 -20.90 -10.19
N LEU A 97 1.97 -21.24 -9.20
CA LEU A 97 2.73 -20.29 -8.37
C LEU A 97 3.66 -19.44 -9.23
N ASN A 98 4.37 -20.04 -10.20
CA ASN A 98 5.37 -19.35 -11.00
C ASN A 98 4.79 -18.53 -12.18
N LYS A 99 3.64 -18.93 -12.74
CA LYS A 99 3.10 -18.31 -13.97
C LYS A 99 1.78 -17.57 -13.80
N LYS A 100 0.89 -18.08 -12.95
CA LYS A 100 -0.49 -17.54 -12.80
C LYS A 100 -0.58 -16.60 -11.61
N LEU A 101 0.04 -16.93 -10.49
CA LEU A 101 0.03 -16.09 -9.30
C LEU A 101 0.62 -14.68 -9.55
N PRO A 102 1.75 -14.50 -10.27
CA PRO A 102 2.27 -13.16 -10.53
C PRO A 102 1.28 -12.31 -11.33
N LYS A 103 0.56 -12.92 -12.28
CA LYS A 103 -0.45 -12.23 -13.11
C LYS A 103 -1.68 -11.81 -12.31
N LEU A 104 -2.12 -12.61 -11.34
CA LEU A 104 -3.26 -12.25 -10.48
C LEU A 104 -2.96 -11.02 -9.63
N PHE A 105 -1.74 -10.93 -9.12
CA PHE A 105 -1.30 -9.87 -8.20
C PHE A 105 -0.59 -8.70 -8.89
N ASP A 106 -0.47 -8.71 -10.22
CA ASP A 106 0.32 -7.75 -10.99
C ASP A 106 1.76 -7.62 -10.45
N LEU A 107 2.36 -8.76 -10.11
CA LEU A 107 3.74 -8.90 -9.65
C LEU A 107 4.64 -9.33 -10.80
N SER A 108 5.92 -8.95 -10.73
CA SER A 108 6.92 -9.37 -11.73
C SER A 108 7.21 -10.86 -11.62
N VAL A 109 7.37 -11.35 -10.40
CA VAL A 109 7.76 -12.74 -10.14
C VAL A 109 7.19 -13.20 -8.81
N VAL A 110 6.74 -14.45 -8.78
CA VAL A 110 6.50 -15.20 -7.55
C VAL A 110 7.12 -16.56 -7.77
N ASN A 111 8.08 -16.95 -6.92
CA ASN A 111 8.79 -18.23 -7.09
C ASN A 111 9.37 -18.71 -5.75
N LEU A 112 9.74 -19.98 -5.69
CA LEU A 112 10.49 -20.55 -4.58
C LEU A 112 12.00 -20.45 -4.85
N ILE A 113 12.76 -20.22 -3.79
CA ILE A 113 14.21 -20.22 -3.76
C ILE A 113 14.67 -21.45 -2.99
N THR A 114 15.53 -22.26 -3.61
CA THR A 114 16.16 -23.43 -2.98
C THR A 114 17.63 -23.55 -3.39
N SER A 115 18.43 -24.22 -2.56
CA SER A 115 19.79 -24.64 -2.90
C SER A 115 19.85 -25.92 -3.72
N ASN A 116 18.76 -26.68 -3.82
CA ASN A 116 18.74 -27.95 -4.55
C ASN A 116 18.60 -27.75 -6.06
N GLN A 117 19.67 -28.06 -6.80
CA GLN A 117 19.74 -27.89 -8.24
C GLN A 117 18.77 -28.80 -9.02
N GLN A 118 18.38 -29.95 -8.45
CA GLN A 118 17.44 -30.87 -9.10
C GLN A 118 16.05 -30.24 -9.14
N ASN A 119 15.57 -29.75 -7.98
CA ASN A 119 14.28 -29.08 -7.86
C ASN A 119 14.22 -27.78 -8.70
N CYS A 120 15.33 -27.06 -8.80
CA CYS A 120 15.43 -25.88 -9.67
C CYS A 120 15.16 -26.21 -11.15
N LYS A 121 15.69 -27.33 -11.65
CA LYS A 121 15.53 -27.72 -13.06
C LYS A 121 14.15 -28.29 -13.34
N GLU A 122 13.63 -29.11 -12.44
CA GLU A 122 12.35 -29.80 -12.59
C GLU A 122 11.17 -28.82 -12.53
N PHE A 123 11.16 -27.93 -11.54
CA PHE A 123 10.03 -27.01 -11.30
C PHE A 123 10.30 -25.55 -11.68
N LYS A 124 11.46 -25.27 -12.29
CA LYS A 124 11.89 -23.90 -12.69
C LYS A 124 11.95 -22.94 -11.48
N LEU A 125 12.50 -23.42 -10.38
CA LEU A 125 12.71 -22.65 -9.15
C LEU A 125 13.98 -21.82 -9.24
N ILE A 126 14.07 -20.77 -8.41
CA ILE A 126 15.26 -19.92 -8.34
C ILE A 126 16.33 -20.64 -7.51
N HIS A 127 17.53 -20.76 -8.08
CA HIS A 127 18.67 -21.32 -7.36
C HIS A 127 19.38 -20.26 -6.53
N MET A 128 19.67 -20.58 -5.26
CA MET A 128 20.52 -19.75 -4.41
C MET A 128 21.43 -20.62 -3.54
N ASN A 129 22.64 -20.13 -3.27
CA ASN A 129 23.57 -20.82 -2.37
C ASN A 129 22.97 -20.93 -0.95
N ILE A 130 23.11 -22.10 -0.32
CA ILE A 130 22.65 -22.38 1.05
C ILE A 130 23.19 -21.35 2.07
N LYS A 131 24.39 -20.78 1.86
CA LYS A 131 24.94 -19.73 2.74
C LYS A 131 24.09 -18.45 2.71
N ASN A 132 23.58 -18.07 1.55
CA ASN A 132 22.73 -16.89 1.40
C ASN A 132 21.31 -17.17 1.90
N ILE A 133 20.79 -18.39 1.64
CA ILE A 133 19.53 -18.84 2.21
C ILE A 133 19.59 -18.78 3.74
N ASN A 134 20.62 -19.34 4.37
CA ASN A 134 20.78 -19.31 5.84
C ASN A 134 20.89 -17.89 6.43
N LYS A 135 21.35 -16.88 5.68
CA LYS A 135 21.36 -15.48 6.14
C LYS A 135 19.96 -14.84 6.12
N MET A 136 19.15 -15.21 5.14
CA MET A 136 17.79 -14.70 4.92
C MET A 136 16.73 -15.50 5.70
N TYR A 137 17.03 -16.77 5.93
CA TYR A 137 16.12 -17.74 6.52
C TYR A 137 15.98 -17.49 8.01
N ASN A 138 14.75 -17.24 8.44
CA ASN A 138 14.43 -17.06 9.84
C ASN A 138 13.38 -18.09 10.27
N SER A 139 13.67 -18.84 11.33
CA SER A 139 12.83 -19.93 11.85
C SER A 139 11.47 -19.48 12.40
N LYS A 140 11.17 -18.17 12.40
CA LYS A 140 9.91 -17.59 12.89
C LYS A 140 8.89 -17.25 11.79
N ASN A 141 8.97 -17.85 10.60
CA ASN A 141 8.06 -17.53 9.48
C ASN A 141 8.00 -16.03 9.21
N PHE A 142 9.17 -15.38 9.22
CA PHE A 142 9.25 -13.94 9.06
C PHE A 142 9.10 -13.56 7.59
N LEU A 143 8.22 -12.60 7.31
CA LEU A 143 8.10 -11.95 6.01
C LEU A 143 8.97 -10.69 6.02
N LEU A 144 10.07 -10.71 5.26
CA LEU A 144 10.92 -9.56 5.02
C LEU A 144 10.42 -8.83 3.78
N MET A 145 10.12 -7.54 3.87
CA MET A 145 9.70 -6.70 2.75
C MET A 145 10.64 -5.51 2.64
N ASP A 146 11.28 -5.32 1.49
CA ASP A 146 12.25 -4.25 1.29
C ASP A 146 12.38 -3.84 -0.19
N ALA A 147 13.22 -2.84 -0.46
CA ALA A 147 13.74 -2.59 -1.79
C ALA A 147 14.60 -3.78 -2.25
N TYR A 148 14.55 -4.08 -3.55
CA TYR A 148 15.34 -5.16 -4.11
C TYR A 148 16.83 -4.78 -4.15
N ASP A 149 17.68 -5.62 -3.54
CA ASP A 149 19.14 -5.49 -3.58
C ASP A 149 19.74 -6.59 -4.47
N ASP A 150 20.43 -6.21 -5.54
CA ASP A 150 21.12 -7.12 -6.46
C ASP A 150 22.15 -8.01 -5.74
N LYS A 151 22.69 -7.57 -4.60
CA LYS A 151 23.63 -8.34 -3.78
C LYS A 151 23.02 -9.58 -3.14
N LEU A 152 21.69 -9.70 -3.15
CA LEU A 152 20.99 -10.91 -2.68
C LEU A 152 21.26 -12.12 -3.59
N GLY A 153 21.68 -11.90 -4.85
CA GLY A 153 22.00 -12.98 -5.79
C GLY A 153 20.77 -13.77 -6.25
N ILE A 154 19.60 -13.13 -6.26
CA ILE A 154 18.35 -13.70 -6.78
C ILE A 154 18.37 -13.50 -8.29
N ASN A 155 18.76 -14.51 -9.05
CA ASN A 155 18.77 -14.41 -10.50
C ASN A 155 17.34 -14.50 -11.04
N SER A 156 16.73 -13.34 -11.30
CA SER A 156 15.48 -13.22 -12.04
C SER A 156 15.74 -12.44 -13.33
N ASP A 157 15.21 -12.92 -14.45
CA ASP A 157 15.27 -12.20 -15.73
C ASP A 157 14.38 -10.95 -15.76
N GLU A 158 13.51 -10.78 -14.75
CA GLU A 158 12.58 -9.67 -14.64
C GLU A 158 13.17 -8.51 -13.82
N LYS A 159 12.79 -7.27 -14.18
CA LYS A 159 13.14 -6.07 -13.41
C LYS A 159 12.34 -6.04 -12.11
N ILE A 160 13.02 -6.01 -10.96
CA ILE A 160 12.42 -5.96 -9.62
C ILE A 160 12.87 -4.69 -8.92
N TYR A 161 11.92 -3.96 -8.34
CA TYR A 161 12.16 -2.74 -7.57
C TYR A 161 11.96 -2.96 -6.06
N SER A 162 10.94 -3.73 -5.70
CA SER A 162 10.71 -4.15 -4.32
C SER A 162 10.46 -5.64 -4.22
N ASN A 163 10.80 -6.24 -3.08
CA ASN A 163 10.66 -7.66 -2.84
C ASN A 163 9.98 -7.97 -1.50
N ALA A 164 9.38 -9.15 -1.43
CA ALA A 164 8.94 -9.76 -0.19
C ALA A 164 9.48 -11.20 -0.13
N ILE A 165 10.13 -11.56 0.97
CA ILE A 165 10.77 -12.86 1.17
C ILE A 165 10.17 -13.49 2.41
N PHE A 166 9.57 -14.66 2.24
CA PHE A 166 8.98 -15.44 3.32
C PHE A 166 9.78 -16.73 3.53
N SER A 167 10.18 -17.01 4.77
CA SER A 167 10.85 -18.27 5.11
C SER A 167 9.83 -19.39 5.27
N LEU A 168 9.91 -20.43 4.43
CA LEU A 168 9.06 -21.62 4.54
C LEU A 168 9.64 -22.59 5.57
N ASP A 169 8.78 -23.32 6.29
CA ASP A 169 9.21 -24.38 7.20
C ASP A 169 10.02 -25.47 6.48
N GLU A 170 11.08 -25.97 7.13
CA GLU A 170 11.99 -26.99 6.61
C GLU A 170 11.26 -28.29 6.24
N ASN A 171 10.11 -28.55 6.88
CA ASN A 171 9.30 -29.74 6.65
C ASN A 171 8.55 -29.76 5.31
N CYS A 172 8.49 -28.66 4.55
CA CYS A 172 7.77 -28.62 3.27
C CYS A 172 8.39 -29.54 2.22
N LEU A 173 9.73 -29.61 2.15
CA LEU A 173 10.48 -30.39 1.16
C LEU A 173 11.75 -31.02 1.76
N SER A 174 11.83 -31.13 3.09
CA SER A 174 13.02 -31.53 3.85
C SER A 174 14.24 -30.61 3.61
N GLU A 175 13.99 -29.37 3.20
CA GLU A 175 15.01 -28.38 2.86
C GLU A 175 14.55 -26.97 3.25
N LYS A 176 15.51 -26.08 3.54
CA LYS A 176 15.23 -24.66 3.74
C LYS A 176 14.87 -23.99 2.43
N MET A 177 13.65 -23.49 2.33
CA MET A 177 13.17 -22.76 1.16
C MET A 177 12.69 -21.36 1.53
N LEU A 178 12.83 -20.45 0.57
CA LEU A 178 12.25 -19.11 0.68
C LEU A 178 11.20 -18.93 -0.41
N LEU A 179 10.05 -18.36 -0.07
CA LEU A 179 9.09 -17.88 -1.03
C LEU A 179 9.40 -16.42 -1.34
N PHE A 180 9.56 -16.12 -2.62
CA PHE A 180 9.97 -14.81 -3.11
C PHE A 180 8.87 -14.18 -3.95
N PHE A 181 8.53 -12.94 -3.62
CA PHE A 181 7.66 -12.07 -4.38
C PHE A 181 8.48 -10.87 -4.86
N GLY A 182 8.46 -10.58 -6.15
CA GLY A 182 9.10 -9.42 -6.75
C GLY A 182 8.09 -8.53 -7.46
N SER A 183 8.17 -7.22 -7.26
CA SER A 183 7.33 -6.23 -7.92
C SER A 183 8.18 -5.17 -8.64
N LYS A 184 7.65 -4.62 -9.74
CA LYS A 184 8.20 -3.44 -10.45
C LYS A 184 7.97 -2.12 -9.71
N ASP A 185 7.05 -2.12 -8.74
CA ASP A 185 6.61 -0.93 -8.00
C ASP A 185 7.15 -0.96 -6.55
N ASN A 186 6.89 0.11 -5.79
CA ASN A 186 7.26 0.25 -4.37
C ASN A 186 6.31 -0.48 -3.39
N ARG A 187 5.54 -1.46 -3.88
CA ARG A 187 4.47 -2.15 -3.12
C ARG A 187 4.98 -2.76 -1.81
N PHE A 188 6.19 -3.31 -1.82
CA PHE A 188 6.74 -3.96 -0.63
C PHE A 188 7.54 -3.02 0.29
N ILE A 189 7.88 -1.80 -0.14
CA ILE A 189 8.72 -0.87 0.67
C ILE A 189 7.96 -0.28 1.87
N THR A 190 6.63 -0.16 1.75
CA THR A 190 5.80 0.55 2.75
C THR A 190 5.11 -0.37 3.75
N ASN A 191 5.45 -1.67 3.78
CA ASN A 191 4.72 -2.71 4.51
C ASN A 191 3.20 -2.74 4.23
N ARG A 192 2.76 -2.16 3.12
CA ARG A 192 1.35 -2.20 2.70
C ARG A 192 0.98 -3.64 2.33
N ALA A 193 -0.22 -4.05 2.73
CA ALA A 193 -0.73 -5.41 2.51
C ALA A 193 0.13 -6.55 3.12
N TYR A 194 0.91 -6.26 4.16
CA TYR A 194 1.71 -7.26 4.90
C TYR A 194 0.86 -8.47 5.29
N ASP A 195 -0.27 -8.26 5.96
CA ASP A 195 -1.14 -9.33 6.47
C ASP A 195 -1.65 -10.26 5.37
N LEU A 196 -1.95 -9.66 4.22
CA LEU A 196 -2.49 -10.34 3.06
C LEU A 196 -1.45 -11.22 2.35
N ILE A 197 -0.24 -10.70 2.15
CA ILE A 197 0.88 -11.47 1.58
C ILE A 197 1.37 -12.52 2.59
N PHE A 198 1.39 -12.20 3.87
CA PHE A 198 1.71 -13.14 4.93
C PHE A 198 0.71 -14.31 4.96
N PHE A 199 -0.59 -14.02 4.92
CA PHE A 199 -1.63 -15.04 4.85
C PHE A 199 -1.50 -15.92 3.60
N LEU A 200 -1.28 -15.32 2.43
CA LEU A 200 -1.05 -16.07 1.19
C LEU A 200 0.18 -16.98 1.30
N SER A 201 1.27 -16.47 1.89
CA SER A 201 2.50 -17.24 2.12
C SER A 201 2.25 -18.44 3.03
N LYS A 202 1.41 -18.28 4.07
CA LYS A 202 0.98 -19.37 4.95
C LYS A 202 0.13 -20.43 4.26
N ILE A 203 -0.78 -20.03 3.38
CA ILE A 203 -1.56 -20.98 2.58
C ILE A 203 -0.64 -21.77 1.64
N ILE A 204 0.31 -21.10 0.98
CA ILE A 204 1.30 -21.74 0.10
C ILE A 204 2.15 -22.74 0.90
N GLU A 205 2.62 -22.34 2.08
CA GLU A 205 3.38 -23.20 2.98
C GLU A 205 2.58 -24.45 3.37
N GLN A 206 1.33 -24.29 3.81
CA GLN A 206 0.49 -25.42 4.19
C GLN A 206 0.24 -26.36 3.01
N LYS A 207 -0.02 -25.81 1.82
CA LYS A 207 -0.25 -26.61 0.62
C LYS A 207 0.98 -27.43 0.22
N LEU A 208 2.18 -26.87 0.39
CA LEU A 208 3.44 -27.58 0.14
C LEU A 208 3.67 -28.73 1.13
N LYS A 209 3.19 -28.61 2.38
CA LYS A 209 3.25 -29.71 3.36
C LYS A 209 2.27 -30.84 3.04
N ASP A 210 1.11 -30.49 2.47
CA ASP A 210 0.03 -31.44 2.21
C ASP A 210 0.23 -32.26 0.91
N ILE A 211 0.94 -31.73 -0.09
CA ILE A 211 1.21 -32.45 -1.35
C ILE A 211 2.56 -33.14 -1.28
#